data_AF-A0A7C4ZTB7-F1
#
_entry.id   AF-A0A7C4ZTB7-F1
#
_cell.length_a   1.000
_cell.length_b   1.000
_cell.length_c   1.000
_cell.angle_alpha   90.00
_cell.angle_beta   90.00
_cell.angle_gamma   90.00
#
_symmetry.space_group_name_H-M   'P 1'
#
loop_
_entity.id
_entity.type
_entity.pdbx_description
1 polymer ?
#
loop_
_entity_poly.entity_id
_entity_poly.type
_entity_poly.pdbx_seq_one_letter_code
_entity_poly.pdbx_strand_id
1 'polypeptide(L)'
;MSERISKSDLAIREERVNDLLKALGSKLGLKVGYRYGYTAIDLLKDDKMWGTFVSGLTRREAYDILYSIERILTELLYEMRK
;
A
#
# COMPACT_ATOMS: atom_id res chain seq x y z
N MET A 1 -17.19 17.77 -1.57
CA MET A 1 -17.31 16.69 -0.56
C MET A 1 -16.22 15.67 -0.87
N SER A 2 -15.33 15.31 0.06
CA SER A 2 -14.32 14.27 -0.21
C SER A 2 -15.04 12.92 -0.32
N GLU A 3 -14.90 12.23 -1.44
CA GLU A 3 -15.58 10.97 -1.76
C GLU A 3 -15.19 9.84 -0.80
N ARG A 4 -16.11 9.29 -0.02
CA ARG A 4 -15.78 8.35 1.06
C ARG A 4 -15.04 7.11 0.54
N ILE A 5 -13.81 6.89 1.01
CA ILE A 5 -13.02 5.70 0.67
C ILE A 5 -13.62 4.45 1.32
N SER A 6 -13.93 3.47 0.47
CA SER A 6 -14.39 2.15 0.87
C SER A 6 -13.22 1.23 1.23
N LYS A 7 -13.52 0.07 1.83
CA LYS A 7 -12.50 -0.96 2.05
C LYS A 7 -11.97 -1.55 0.75
N SER A 8 -12.83 -1.61 -0.28
CA SER A 8 -12.49 -2.16 -1.59
C SER A 8 -11.50 -1.25 -2.32
N ASP A 9 -11.63 0.07 -2.20
CA ASP A 9 -10.68 1.02 -2.77
C ASP A 9 -9.27 0.84 -2.20
N LEU A 10 -9.18 0.60 -0.89
CA LEU A 10 -7.91 0.29 -0.22
C LEU A 10 -7.34 -1.05 -0.68
N ALA A 11 -8.18 -2.08 -0.82
CA ALA A 11 -7.73 -3.41 -1.27
C ALA A 11 -7.19 -3.37 -2.71
N ILE A 12 -7.88 -2.70 -3.63
CA ILE A 12 -7.42 -2.51 -5.02
C ILE A 12 -6.06 -1.80 -5.03
N ARG A 13 -5.91 -0.79 -4.17
CA ARG A 13 -4.67 0.00 -4.13
C ARG A 13 -3.51 -0.79 -3.50
N GLU A 14 -3.77 -1.54 -2.44
CA GLU A 14 -2.82 -2.48 -1.84
C GLU A 14 -2.32 -3.50 -2.88
N GLU A 15 -3.23 -4.12 -3.63
CA GLU A 15 -2.92 -5.07 -4.69
C GLU A 15 -1.98 -4.45 -5.74
N ARG A 16 -2.32 -3.26 -6.27
CA ARG A 16 -1.47 -2.55 -7.24
C ARG A 16 -0.07 -2.26 -6.72
N VAL A 17 0.04 -1.78 -5.48
CA VAL A 17 1.36 -1.52 -4.87
C VAL A 17 2.17 -2.81 -4.76
N ASN A 18 1.55 -3.91 -4.34
CA ASN A 18 2.22 -5.21 -4.23
C ASN A 18 2.62 -5.78 -5.59
N ASP A 19 1.80 -5.60 -6.63
CA ASP A 19 2.15 -5.99 -7.99
C ASP A 19 3.36 -5.22 -8.52
N LEU A 20 3.44 -3.91 -8.24
CA LEU A 20 4.59 -3.08 -8.62
C LEU A 20 5.85 -3.48 -7.85
N LEU A 21 5.76 -3.74 -6.55
CA LEU A 21 6.88 -4.25 -5.74
C LEU A 21 7.39 -5.59 -6.30
N LYS A 22 6.49 -6.49 -6.68
CA LYS A 22 6.83 -7.76 -7.31
C LYS A 22 7.48 -7.57 -8.68
N ALA A 23 6.99 -6.64 -9.49
CA ALA A 23 7.57 -6.32 -10.79
C ALA A 23 9.00 -5.76 -10.68
N LEU A 24 9.33 -5.10 -9.56
CA LEU A 24 10.68 -4.65 -9.21
C LEU A 24 11.59 -5.77 -8.66
N GLY A 25 11.09 -7.01 -8.55
CA GLY A 25 11.81 -8.12 -7.94
C GLY A 25 11.94 -8.02 -6.41
N SER A 26 11.15 -7.15 -5.77
CA SER A 26 11.18 -6.98 -4.32
C SER A 26 10.50 -8.16 -3.62
N LYS A 27 11.03 -8.52 -2.45
CA LYS A 27 10.41 -9.44 -1.50
C LYS A 27 9.53 -8.73 -0.48
N LEU A 28 9.41 -7.41 -0.59
CA LEU A 28 8.57 -6.60 0.28
C LEU A 28 7.13 -6.59 -0.22
N GLY A 29 6.20 -6.48 0.72
CA GLY A 29 4.79 -6.25 0.45
C GLY A 29 4.17 -5.35 1.51
N LEU A 30 2.96 -4.87 1.24
CA LEU A 30 2.13 -4.12 2.17
C LEU A 30 0.83 -4.88 2.44
N LYS A 31 0.29 -4.71 3.64
CA LYS A 31 -1.03 -5.22 4.00
C LYS A 31 -1.83 -4.18 4.78
N VAL A 32 -3.03 -3.87 4.31
CA VAL A 32 -3.96 -2.99 5.00
C VAL A 32 -4.70 -3.77 6.08
N GLY A 33 -4.41 -3.42 7.33
CA GLY A 33 -5.10 -3.91 8.51
C GLY A 33 -6.24 -3.00 8.94
N TYR A 34 -7.37 -3.59 9.34
CA TYR A 34 -8.46 -2.86 10.00
C TYR A 34 -8.44 -3.22 11.49
N ARG A 35 -8.13 -2.24 12.34
CA ARG A 35 -8.04 -2.39 13.80
C ARG A 35 -9.15 -1.56 14.47
N TYR A 36 -9.23 -1.58 15.80
CA TYR A 36 -10.28 -0.94 16.62
C TYR A 36 -10.53 0.54 16.27
N GLY A 37 -11.33 0.80 15.24
CA GLY A 37 -11.70 2.14 14.77
C GLY A 37 -10.75 2.79 13.75
N TYR A 38 -9.63 2.15 13.39
CA TYR A 38 -8.62 2.75 12.51
C TYR A 38 -8.01 1.75 11.52
N THR A 39 -7.29 2.29 10.54
CA THR A 39 -6.56 1.53 9.53
C THR A 39 -5.05 1.56 9.84
N ALA A 40 -4.38 0.44 9.59
CA ALA A 40 -2.92 0.32 9.64
C ALA A 40 -2.41 -0.23 8.32
N ILE A 41 -1.16 0.05 7.99
CA ILE A 41 -0.44 -0.56 6.88
C ILE A 41 0.73 -1.32 7.50
N ASP A 42 0.77 -2.62 7.28
CA ASP A 42 1.83 -3.50 7.75
C ASP A 42 2.82 -3.79 6.62
N LEU A 43 4.11 -3.89 6.96
CA LEU A 43 5.16 -4.33 6.06
C LEU A 43 5.27 -5.85 6.11
N LEU A 44 5.27 -6.45 4.94
CA LEU A 44 5.57 -7.87 4.73
C LEU A 44 6.97 -8.01 4.13
N LYS A 45 7.66 -9.08 4.51
CA LYS A 45 8.88 -9.54 3.84
C LYS A 45 8.76 -11.05 3.66
N ASP A 46 8.86 -11.52 2.42
CA ASP A 46 8.64 -12.93 2.06
C ASP A 46 7.29 -13.44 2.63
N ASP A 47 6.22 -12.67 2.41
CA ASP A 47 4.84 -12.91 2.90
C ASP A 47 4.64 -12.99 4.43
N LYS A 48 5.71 -12.76 5.21
CA LYS A 48 5.65 -12.71 6.66
C LYS A 48 5.57 -11.27 7.14
N MET A 49 4.75 -11.02 8.15
CA MET A 49 4.70 -9.72 8.80
C MET A 49 6.08 -9.40 9.39
N TRP A 50 6.69 -8.32 8.89
CA TRP A 50 7.98 -7.84 9.34
C TRP A 50 7.83 -6.73 10.39
N GLY A 51 6.79 -5.90 10.26
CA GLY A 51 6.44 -4.88 11.22
C GLY A 51 5.25 -4.04 10.75
N THR A 52 4.79 -3.11 11.59
CA THR A 52 3.78 -2.12 11.18
C THR A 52 4.48 -0.90 10.57
N PHE A 53 4.15 -0.55 9.33
CA PHE A 53 4.69 0.65 8.67
C PHE A 53 4.14 1.90 9.33
N VAL A 54 2.81 1.95 9.47
CA VAL A 54 2.08 3.09 10.03
C VAL A 54 0.72 2.61 10.54
N SER A 55 0.22 3.25 11.60
CA SER A 55 -1.06 2.91 12.23
C SER A 55 -1.80 4.17 12.67
N GLY A 56 -3.05 4.01 13.11
CA GLY A 56 -3.89 5.13 13.53
C GLY A 56 -4.46 5.96 12.38
N LEU A 57 -4.49 5.41 11.16
CA LEU A 57 -4.94 6.12 9.97
C LEU A 57 -6.46 6.06 9.82
N THR A 58 -7.04 7.12 9.28
CA THR A 58 -8.32 7.05 8.58
C THR A 58 -8.16 6.29 7.26
N ARG A 59 -9.27 5.83 6.68
CA ARG A 59 -9.25 5.18 5.35
C ARG A 59 -8.73 6.10 4.25
N ARG A 60 -9.02 7.39 4.35
CA ARG A 60 -8.52 8.39 3.40
C ARG A 60 -6.99 8.44 3.46
N GLU A 61 -6.43 8.61 4.64
CA GLU A 61 -4.97 8.73 4.79
C GLU A 61 -4.26 7.45 4.36
N ALA A 62 -4.80 6.27 4.69
CA ALA A 62 -4.27 5.01 4.20
C ALA A 62 -4.29 4.94 2.66
N TYR A 63 -5.36 5.40 2.02
CA TYR A 63 -5.48 5.44 0.57
C TYR A 63 -4.46 6.41 -0.05
N ASP A 64 -4.31 7.61 0.51
CA ASP A 64 -3.40 8.62 0.01
C ASP A 64 -1.92 8.18 0.12
N ILE A 65 -1.59 7.47 1.21
CA ILE A 65 -0.27 6.83 1.39
C ILE A 65 -0.05 5.76 0.32
N LEU A 66 -0.98 4.81 0.15
CA LEU A 66 -0.85 3.77 -0.86
C LEU A 66 -0.77 4.34 -2.29
N TYR A 67 -1.55 5.37 -2.59
CA TYR A 67 -1.50 6.09 -3.87
C TYR A 67 -0.13 6.74 -4.11
N SER A 68 0.44 7.37 -3.08
CA SER A 68 1.76 7.99 -3.18
C SER A 68 2.85 6.94 -3.42
N ILE A 69 2.77 5.79 -2.73
CA ILE A 69 3.69 4.67 -2.95
C ILE A 69 3.54 4.11 -4.36
N GLU A 70 2.32 3.86 -4.85
CA GLU A 70 2.05 3.39 -6.22
C GLU A 70 2.72 4.31 -7.25
N ARG A 71 2.56 5.64 -7.09
CA ARG A 71 3.18 6.61 -7.98
C ARG A 71 4.70 6.51 -8.01
N ILE A 72 5.35 6.46 -6.84
CA ILE A 72 6.81 6.34 -6.75
C ILE A 72 7.27 5.06 -7.43
N LEU A 73 6.63 3.92 -7.15
CA LEU A 73 7.03 2.63 -7.73
C LEU A 73 6.79 2.58 -9.25
N THR A 74 5.74 3.23 -9.75
CA THR A 74 5.47 3.35 -11.19
C THR A 74 6.58 4.12 -11.90
N GLU A 75 7.03 5.25 -11.33
CA GLU A 75 8.14 6.02 -11.90
C GLU A 75 9.44 5.22 -11.90
N LEU A 76 9.76 4.51 -10.81
CA LEU A 76 10.95 3.66 -10.74
C LEU A 76 10.93 2.54 -11.81
N LEU A 77 9.79 1.88 -12.02
CA LEU A 77 9.65 0.87 -13.06
C LEU A 77 9.81 1.45 -14.47
N TYR A 78 9.32 2.68 -14.69
CA TYR A 78 9.49 3.37 -15.96
C TYR A 78 10.95 3.72 -16.23
N GLU A 79 11.68 4.21 -15.23
CA GLU A 79 13.11 4.51 -15.32
C GLU A 79 13.96 3.27 -15.63
N MET A 80 13.63 2.12 -15.05
CA MET A 80 14.36 0.86 -15.30
C MET A 80 14.18 0.27 -16.71
N ARG A 81 13.15 0.70 -17.45
CA ARG A 81 12.85 0.20 -18.80
C ARG A 81 13.46 1.05 -19.92
N LYS A 82 14.13 2.15 -19.58
CA LYS A 82 14.89 2.98 -20.51
C LYS A 82 16.31 2.46 -20.65
#